data_AF-A0A1H7MU57-F1
#
_entry.id   AF-A0A1H7MU57-F1
#
_cell.length_a   1.000
_cell.length_b   1.000
_cell.length_c   1.000
_cell.angle_alpha   90.00
_cell.angle_beta   90.00
_cell.angle_gamma   90.00
#
_symmetry.space_group_name_H-M   'P 1'
#
loop_
_entity.id
_entity.type
_entity.pdbx_description
1 polymer ?
#
loop_
_entity_poly.entity_id
_entity_poly.type
_entity_poly.pdbx_seq_one_letter_code
_entity_poly.pdbx_strand_id
1 'polypeptide(L)'
;MKPIYLLLLLMVTIVSCKKSQPSNEEIEKAFQVVNNEKLWKELEEMVYNDQHYRNQTSNLDINHKDYKTKRDSLEDRRYLNDQENTRRIIEITEKYGFPNSDRTGKPIAPWILFHHAPVEYHEKIKPLIEREYQAKRMDSMTYLMLKWHVNGRQGLPY
;
A
#
# COMPACT_ATOMS: atom_id res chain seq x y z
N MET A 1 37.66 -54.03 14.94
CA MET A 1 36.34 -53.57 15.43
C MET A 1 36.48 -52.20 16.06
N LYS A 2 35.91 -51.16 15.43
CA LYS A 2 35.68 -49.83 16.02
C LYS A 2 34.35 -49.32 15.46
N PRO A 3 33.29 -49.18 16.28
CA PRO A 3 32.07 -48.51 15.87
C PRO A 3 32.08 -47.08 16.42
N ILE A 4 32.15 -46.06 15.57
CA ILE A 4 31.94 -44.67 16.02
C ILE A 4 31.07 -43.95 14.98
N TYR A 5 29.77 -43.99 15.27
CA TYR A 5 28.77 -42.94 15.11
C TYR A 5 28.75 -42.13 13.81
N LEU A 6 27.89 -42.58 12.90
CA LEU A 6 26.72 -41.85 12.39
C LEU A 6 26.59 -40.40 12.91
N LEU A 7 27.32 -39.46 12.32
CA LEU A 7 27.00 -38.04 12.43
C LEU A 7 26.09 -37.68 11.25
N LEU A 8 24.80 -37.99 11.42
CA LEU A 8 23.70 -37.40 10.67
C LEU A 8 23.84 -35.89 10.85
N LEU A 9 24.42 -35.21 9.85
CA LEU A 9 24.42 -33.77 9.79
C LEU A 9 22.97 -33.37 9.55
N LEU A 10 22.28 -33.07 10.66
CA LEU A 10 20.96 -32.51 10.72
C LEU A 10 21.02 -31.18 9.96
N MET A 11 20.71 -31.20 8.66
CA MET A 11 20.30 -30.01 7.93
C MET A 11 18.97 -29.58 8.54
N VAL A 12 19.06 -28.86 9.65
CA VAL A 12 17.96 -28.06 10.17
C VAL A 12 17.75 -26.97 9.13
N THR A 13 16.93 -27.27 8.13
CA THR A 13 16.30 -26.26 7.31
C THR A 13 15.46 -25.45 8.26
N ILE A 14 15.98 -24.28 8.61
CA ILE A 14 15.22 -23.23 9.25
C ILE A 14 14.20 -22.80 8.20
N VAL A 15 13.09 -23.54 8.10
CA VAL A 15 11.89 -23.07 7.40
C VAL A 15 11.39 -21.92 8.25
N SER A 16 12.00 -20.76 8.05
CA SER A 16 11.40 -19.50 8.42
C SER A 16 10.04 -19.51 7.74
N CYS A 17 8.97 -19.67 8.51
CA CYS A 17 7.59 -19.55 8.04
C CYS A 17 7.34 -18.08 7.65
N LYS A 18 8.06 -17.59 6.65
CA LYS A 18 7.67 -16.40 5.92
C LYS A 18 6.46 -16.85 5.12
N LYS A 19 5.28 -16.38 5.53
CA LYS A 19 4.02 -16.64 4.82
C LYS A 19 4.29 -16.31 3.34
N SER A 20 4.27 -17.32 2.49
CA SER A 20 4.56 -17.13 1.07
C SER A 20 3.54 -16.13 0.52
N GLN A 21 4.00 -15.22 -0.34
CA GLN A 21 3.04 -14.34 -1.03
C GLN A 21 2.09 -15.21 -1.86
N PRO A 22 0.79 -14.88 -1.90
CA PRO A 22 -0.15 -15.62 -2.72
C PRO A 22 0.26 -15.50 -4.19
N SER A 23 0.11 -16.60 -4.92
CA SER A 23 0.26 -16.65 -6.37
C SER A 23 -0.77 -15.77 -7.06
N ASN A 24 -0.51 -15.40 -8.31
CA ASN A 24 -1.48 -14.63 -9.11
C ASN A 24 -2.82 -15.38 -9.25
N GLU A 25 -2.80 -16.71 -9.36
CA GLU A 25 -4.02 -17.51 -9.43
C GLU A 25 -4.84 -17.42 -8.13
N GLU A 26 -4.19 -17.51 -6.96
CA GLU A 26 -4.86 -17.35 -5.67
C GLU A 26 -5.46 -15.95 -5.50
N ILE A 27 -4.75 -14.92 -5.96
CA ILE A 27 -5.23 -13.53 -5.95
C ILE A 27 -6.47 -13.37 -6.83
N GLU A 28 -6.45 -13.88 -8.07
CA GLU A 28 -7.62 -13.75 -8.96
C GLU A 28 -8.81 -14.54 -8.44
N LYS A 29 -8.58 -15.75 -7.92
CA LYS A 29 -9.64 -16.55 -7.27
C LYS A 29 -10.22 -15.83 -6.07
N ALA A 30 -9.39 -15.20 -5.25
CA ALA A 30 -9.85 -14.40 -4.11
C ALA A 30 -10.63 -13.16 -4.56
N PHE A 31 -10.26 -12.55 -5.68
CA PHE A 31 -10.95 -11.38 -6.24
C PHE A 31 -12.33 -11.72 -6.82
N GLN A 32 -12.50 -12.90 -7.43
CA GLN A 32 -13.79 -13.33 -8.03
C GLN A 32 -14.96 -13.35 -7.05
N VAL A 33 -14.70 -13.52 -5.76
CA VAL A 33 -15.75 -13.54 -4.71
C VAL A 33 -15.93 -12.18 -4.02
N VAL A 34 -15.21 -11.15 -4.45
CA VAL A 34 -15.31 -9.80 -3.90
C VAL A 34 -16.62 -9.16 -4.36
N ASN A 35 -17.29 -8.48 -3.44
CA ASN A 35 -18.37 -7.57 -3.79
C ASN A 35 -17.76 -6.26 -4.30
N ASN A 36 -17.67 -6.11 -5.62
CA ASN A 36 -17.03 -4.97 -6.27
C ASN A 36 -17.67 -3.62 -5.91
N GLU A 37 -18.99 -3.56 -5.76
CA GLU A 37 -19.69 -2.33 -5.35
C GLU A 37 -19.29 -1.91 -3.93
N LYS A 38 -19.17 -2.87 -3.01
CA LYS A 38 -18.72 -2.60 -1.64
C LYS A 38 -17.25 -2.18 -1.61
N LEU A 39 -16.38 -2.88 -2.34
CA LEU A 39 -14.96 -2.54 -2.44
C LEU A 39 -14.77 -1.14 -3.04
N TRP A 40 -15.51 -0.81 -4.09
CA TRP A 40 -15.42 0.49 -4.73
C TRP A 40 -15.86 1.62 -3.79
N LYS A 41 -16.97 1.46 -3.07
CA LYS A 41 -17.43 2.44 -2.06
C LYS A 41 -16.39 2.67 -0.97
N GLU A 42 -15.77 1.60 -0.48
CA GLU A 42 -14.70 1.69 0.49
C GLU A 42 -13.49 2.47 -0.07
N LEU A 43 -13.05 2.17 -1.29
CA LEU A 43 -11.93 2.89 -1.92
C LEU A 43 -12.27 4.36 -2.21
N GLU A 44 -13.50 4.65 -2.63
CA GLU A 44 -13.97 6.01 -2.86
C GLU A 44 -13.94 6.82 -1.56
N GLU A 45 -14.42 6.25 -0.45
CA GLU A 45 -14.36 6.90 0.86
C GLU A 45 -12.91 7.14 1.32
N MET A 46 -12.03 6.15 1.15
CA MET A 46 -10.60 6.30 1.47
C MET A 46 -9.94 7.44 0.70
N VAL A 47 -10.20 7.53 -0.62
CA VAL A 47 -9.66 8.58 -1.49
C VAL A 47 -10.28 9.94 -1.16
N TYR A 48 -11.58 9.99 -0.87
CA TYR A 48 -12.25 11.22 -0.45
C TYR A 48 -11.66 11.77 0.86
N ASN A 49 -11.49 10.91 1.87
CA ASN A 49 -10.93 11.31 3.17
C ASN A 49 -9.48 11.76 3.06
N ASP A 50 -8.67 11.09 2.23
CA ASP A 50 -7.29 11.49 1.92
C ASP A 50 -7.21 12.94 1.40
N GLN A 51 -8.09 13.30 0.47
CA GLN A 51 -8.15 14.63 -0.11
C GLN A 51 -8.80 15.66 0.82
N HIS A 52 -9.78 15.26 1.64
CA HIS A 52 -10.48 16.13 2.57
C HIS A 52 -9.51 16.82 3.55
N TYR A 53 -8.65 16.06 4.24
CA TYR A 53 -7.70 16.63 5.21
C TYR A 53 -6.65 17.53 4.55
N ARG A 54 -6.23 17.19 3.32
CA ARG A 54 -5.31 18.01 2.52
C ARG A 54 -5.94 19.36 2.17
N ASN A 55 -7.19 19.35 1.71
CA ASN A 55 -7.93 20.57 1.40
C ASN A 55 -8.15 21.46 2.64
N GLN A 56 -8.42 20.87 3.81
CA GLN A 56 -8.53 21.64 5.06
C GLN A 56 -7.23 22.37 5.41
N THR A 57 -6.08 21.71 5.18
CA THR A 57 -4.76 22.31 5.44
C THR A 57 -4.48 23.47 4.49
N SER A 58 -4.79 23.30 3.20
CA SER A 58 -4.63 24.34 2.17
C SER A 58 -5.51 25.57 2.38
N ASN A 59 -6.66 25.41 3.05
CA ASN A 59 -7.63 26.47 3.30
C ASN A 59 -7.40 27.24 4.62
N LEU A 60 -6.31 26.97 5.34
CA LEU A 60 -6.00 27.71 6.57
C LEU A 60 -5.59 29.15 6.25
N ASP A 61 -6.15 30.11 6.99
CA ASP A 61 -5.68 31.49 7.00
C ASP A 61 -4.30 31.57 7.67
N ILE A 62 -3.26 31.81 6.84
CA ILE A 62 -1.86 31.92 7.27
C ILE A 62 -1.60 33.09 8.22
N ASN A 63 -2.48 34.10 8.24
CA ASN A 63 -2.34 35.29 9.09
C ASN A 63 -3.06 35.14 10.43
N HIS A 64 -3.83 34.07 10.63
CA HIS A 64 -4.55 33.83 11.87
C HIS A 64 -3.57 33.51 13.01
N LYS A 65 -3.77 34.09 14.20
CA LYS A 65 -2.89 33.88 15.37
C LYS A 65 -2.66 32.41 15.74
N ASP A 66 -3.68 31.57 15.54
CA ASP A 66 -3.65 30.13 15.83
C ASP A 66 -3.24 29.27 14.60
N TYR A 67 -2.76 29.86 13.51
CA TYR A 67 -2.42 29.15 12.26
C TYR A 67 -1.55 27.92 12.52
N LYS A 68 -0.45 28.11 13.26
CA LYS A 68 0.51 27.03 13.54
C LYS A 68 -0.17 25.87 14.27
N THR A 69 -0.90 26.15 15.35
CA THR A 69 -1.62 25.12 16.13
C THR A 69 -2.67 24.40 15.30
N LYS A 70 -3.45 25.13 14.48
CA LYS A 70 -4.47 24.54 13.60
C LYS A 70 -3.84 23.64 12.54
N ARG A 71 -2.73 24.10 11.93
CA ARG A 71 -1.96 23.34 10.95
C ARG A 71 -1.39 22.07 11.57
N ASP A 72 -0.68 22.17 12.69
CA ASP A 72 -0.05 21.02 13.34
C ASP A 72 -1.12 19.96 13.72
N SER A 73 -2.29 20.39 14.22
CA SER A 73 -3.43 19.48 14.48
C SER A 73 -4.03 18.83 13.23
N LEU A 74 -4.03 19.51 12.08
CA LEU A 74 -4.47 18.94 10.81
C LEU A 74 -3.43 17.97 10.24
N GLU A 75 -2.15 18.29 10.38
CA GLU A 75 -1.04 17.42 9.99
C GLU A 75 -1.08 16.08 10.77
N ASP A 76 -1.30 16.11 12.09
CA ASP A 76 -1.44 14.90 12.91
C ASP A 76 -2.61 14.03 12.43
N ARG A 77 -3.77 14.65 12.15
CA ARG A 77 -4.94 13.93 11.64
C ARG A 77 -4.70 13.36 10.26
N ARG A 78 -4.06 14.11 9.37
CA ARG A 78 -3.70 13.65 8.03
C ARG A 78 -2.76 12.46 8.11
N TYR A 79 -1.74 12.52 8.98
CA TYR A 79 -0.80 11.42 9.16
C TYR A 79 -1.48 10.14 9.67
N LEU A 80 -2.39 10.24 10.65
CA LEU A 80 -3.18 9.10 11.13
C LEU A 80 -4.05 8.50 10.02
N ASN A 81 -4.70 9.35 9.22
CA ASN A 81 -5.48 8.92 8.06
C ASN A 81 -4.60 8.24 7.00
N ASP A 82 -3.44 8.82 6.67
CA ASP A 82 -2.50 8.26 5.71
C ASP A 82 -2.00 6.88 6.17
N GLN A 83 -1.74 6.70 7.48
CA GLN A 83 -1.38 5.38 8.04
C GLN A 83 -2.52 4.36 7.88
N GLU A 84 -3.76 4.72 8.19
CA GLU A 84 -4.90 3.81 8.09
C GLU A 84 -5.18 3.42 6.63
N ASN A 85 -5.23 4.43 5.75
CA ASN A 85 -5.37 4.22 4.32
C ASN A 85 -4.28 3.32 3.76
N THR A 86 -3.02 3.52 4.19
CA THR A 86 -1.88 2.72 3.75
C THR A 86 -2.00 1.27 4.20
N ARG A 87 -2.34 1.02 5.47
CA ARG A 87 -2.55 -0.35 5.97
C ARG A 87 -3.64 -1.05 5.17
N ARG A 88 -4.74 -0.35 4.92
CA ARG A 88 -5.90 -0.92 4.26
C ARG A 88 -5.67 -1.18 2.77
N ILE A 89 -5.05 -0.25 2.03
CA ILE A 89 -4.76 -0.47 0.61
C ILE A 89 -3.71 -1.57 0.41
N ILE A 90 -2.76 -1.71 1.35
CA ILE A 90 -1.84 -2.84 1.38
C ILE A 90 -2.61 -4.15 1.60
N GLU A 91 -3.52 -4.23 2.57
CA GLU A 91 -4.31 -5.45 2.81
C GLU A 91 -5.15 -5.84 1.59
N ILE A 92 -5.85 -4.87 0.99
CA ILE A 92 -6.63 -5.07 -0.23
C ILE A 92 -5.72 -5.59 -1.35
N THR A 93 -4.56 -4.95 -1.55
CA THR A 93 -3.63 -5.34 -2.61
C THR A 93 -3.01 -6.71 -2.35
N GLU A 94 -2.62 -7.01 -1.11
CA GLU A 94 -2.07 -8.32 -0.70
C GLU A 94 -3.05 -9.45 -0.99
N LYS A 95 -4.33 -9.25 -0.65
CA LYS A 95 -5.36 -10.29 -0.70
C LYS A 95 -6.03 -10.42 -2.06
N TYR A 96 -6.26 -9.28 -2.72
CA TYR A 96 -7.12 -9.19 -3.88
C TYR A 96 -6.41 -8.61 -5.10
N GLY A 97 -5.16 -8.16 -5.00
CA GLY A 97 -4.47 -7.45 -6.07
C GLY A 97 -4.86 -5.97 -6.13
N PHE A 98 -4.15 -5.19 -6.94
CA PHE A 98 -4.35 -3.75 -7.08
C PHE A 98 -5.78 -3.44 -7.58
N PRO A 99 -6.56 -2.60 -6.88
CA PRO A 99 -7.97 -2.42 -7.17
C PRO A 99 -8.21 -1.31 -8.21
N ASN A 100 -7.72 -1.50 -9.43
CA ASN A 100 -7.90 -0.53 -10.52
C ASN A 100 -9.37 -0.46 -11.01
N SER A 101 -9.64 0.47 -11.92
CA SER A 101 -10.97 0.65 -12.50
C SER A 101 -11.49 -0.55 -13.29
N ASP A 102 -10.62 -1.27 -14.01
CA ASP A 102 -11.03 -2.45 -14.77
C ASP A 102 -11.54 -3.57 -13.86
N ARG A 103 -10.93 -3.70 -12.67
CA ARG A 103 -11.27 -4.73 -11.70
C ARG A 103 -12.50 -4.36 -10.88
N THR A 104 -12.60 -3.11 -10.45
CA THR A 104 -13.76 -2.62 -9.67
C THR A 104 -14.98 -2.33 -10.55
N GLY A 105 -14.80 -2.15 -11.86
CA GLY A 105 -15.85 -1.81 -12.82
C GLY A 105 -16.27 -0.33 -12.79
N LYS A 106 -15.55 0.53 -12.05
CA LYS A 106 -15.86 1.95 -11.87
C LYS A 106 -14.60 2.81 -11.79
N PRO A 107 -14.66 4.09 -12.18
CA PRO A 107 -13.54 5.02 -12.02
C PRO A 107 -13.07 5.11 -10.55
N ILE A 108 -11.77 4.95 -10.31
CA ILE A 108 -11.15 5.13 -9.00
C ILE A 108 -9.64 5.37 -9.16
N ALA A 109 -9.04 6.17 -8.28
CA ALA A 109 -7.61 6.50 -8.28
C ALA A 109 -6.88 5.93 -7.05
N PRO A 110 -6.82 4.60 -6.87
CA PRO A 110 -6.29 3.97 -5.65
C PRO A 110 -4.78 4.19 -5.47
N TRP A 111 -4.07 4.59 -6.54
CA TRP A 111 -2.65 4.91 -6.49
C TRP A 111 -2.34 6.06 -5.53
N ILE A 112 -3.28 6.99 -5.32
CA ILE A 112 -3.11 8.14 -4.40
C ILE A 112 -2.80 7.63 -3.00
N LEU A 113 -3.46 6.54 -2.58
CA LEU A 113 -3.30 5.95 -1.26
C LEU A 113 -1.88 5.38 -1.05
N PHE A 114 -1.25 4.83 -2.10
CA PHE A 114 0.15 4.43 -2.06
C PHE A 114 1.11 5.61 -2.18
N HIS A 115 0.76 6.62 -2.97
CA HIS A 115 1.57 7.81 -3.15
C HIS A 115 1.66 8.67 -1.88
N HIS A 116 0.67 8.58 -1.00
CA HIS A 116 0.67 9.25 0.29
C HIS A 116 1.11 8.36 1.45
N ALA A 117 1.61 7.17 1.15
CA ALA A 117 2.03 6.24 2.17
C ALA A 117 3.21 6.79 2.99
N PRO A 118 3.13 6.76 4.33
CA PRO A 118 4.25 7.08 5.19
C PRO A 118 5.48 6.20 4.91
N VAL A 119 6.67 6.75 5.11
CA VAL A 119 7.95 6.13 4.71
C VAL A 119 8.17 4.76 5.33
N GLU A 120 7.63 4.51 6.53
CA GLU A 120 7.72 3.24 7.23
C GLU A 120 7.02 2.08 6.48
N TYR A 121 6.13 2.37 5.53
CA TYR A 121 5.48 1.36 4.69
C TYR A 121 6.19 1.09 3.37
N HIS A 122 7.17 1.90 2.97
CA HIS A 122 7.77 1.83 1.63
C HIS A 122 8.39 0.45 1.34
N GLU A 123 9.08 -0.15 2.32
CA GLU A 123 9.64 -1.51 2.18
C GLU A 123 8.56 -2.58 1.98
N LYS A 124 7.36 -2.39 2.54
CA LYS A 124 6.22 -3.29 2.32
C LYS A 124 5.56 -3.05 0.96
N ILE A 125 5.53 -1.81 0.48
CA ILE A 125 4.88 -1.43 -0.79
C ILE A 125 5.71 -1.83 -2.01
N LYS A 126 7.04 -1.69 -1.97
CA LYS A 126 7.96 -2.02 -3.07
C LYS A 126 7.68 -3.38 -3.73
N PRO A 127 7.63 -4.52 -3.01
CA PRO A 127 7.36 -5.81 -3.63
C PRO A 127 5.93 -5.94 -4.14
N LEU A 128 4.97 -5.22 -3.55
CA LEU A 128 3.57 -5.24 -4.01
C LEU A 128 3.45 -4.58 -5.37
N ILE A 129 3.94 -3.34 -5.53
CA ILE A 129 3.81 -2.63 -6.82
C ILE A 129 4.54 -3.35 -7.96
N GLU A 130 5.65 -4.03 -7.67
CA GLU A 130 6.36 -4.87 -8.63
C GLU A 130 5.50 -6.06 -9.08
N ARG A 131 4.94 -6.81 -8.12
CA ARG A 131 4.06 -7.95 -8.39
C ARG A 131 2.83 -7.52 -9.21
N GLU A 132 2.20 -6.41 -8.83
CA GLU A 132 0.99 -5.90 -9.48
C GLU A 132 1.26 -5.40 -10.90
N TYR A 133 2.42 -4.79 -11.14
CA TYR A 133 2.86 -4.40 -12.47
C TYR A 133 3.14 -5.63 -13.35
N GLN A 134 3.91 -6.61 -12.85
CA GLN A 134 4.20 -7.85 -13.58
C GLN A 134 2.94 -8.64 -13.92
N ALA A 135 1.95 -8.62 -13.03
CA ALA A 135 0.64 -9.25 -13.23
C ALA A 135 -0.32 -8.44 -14.12
N LYS A 136 0.11 -7.29 -14.66
CA LYS A 136 -0.69 -6.38 -15.50
C LYS A 136 -1.95 -5.84 -14.81
N ARG A 137 -1.96 -5.81 -13.47
CA ARG A 137 -3.01 -5.17 -12.67
C ARG A 137 -2.72 -3.69 -12.40
N MET A 138 -1.50 -3.23 -12.67
CA MET A 138 -1.08 -1.85 -12.56
C MET A 138 -0.49 -1.38 -13.89
N ASP A 139 -0.90 -0.22 -14.38
CA ASP A 139 -0.35 0.37 -15.59
C ASP A 139 1.07 0.91 -15.36
N SER A 140 1.81 1.13 -16.46
CA SER A 140 3.21 1.55 -16.39
C SER A 140 3.39 2.92 -15.75
N MET A 141 2.48 3.87 -15.97
CA MET A 141 2.61 5.23 -15.42
C MET A 141 2.44 5.19 -13.91
N THR A 142 1.37 4.53 -13.43
CA THR A 142 1.13 4.32 -11.99
C THR A 142 2.32 3.61 -11.34
N TYR A 143 2.81 2.52 -11.95
CA TYR A 143 3.95 1.78 -11.42
C TYR A 143 5.22 2.64 -11.32
N LEU A 144 5.58 3.36 -12.39
CA LEU A 144 6.78 4.19 -12.40
C LEU A 144 6.73 5.32 -11.37
N MET A 145 5.57 5.99 -11.25
CA MET A 145 5.35 7.03 -10.25
C MET A 145 5.45 6.48 -8.83
N LEU A 146 4.78 5.35 -8.53
CA LEU A 146 4.86 4.73 -7.20
C LEU A 146 6.27 4.23 -6.90
N LYS A 147 6.95 3.62 -7.87
CA LYS A 147 8.34 3.15 -7.74
C LYS A 147 9.29 4.29 -7.46
N TRP A 148 9.14 5.42 -8.17
CA TRP A 148 9.92 6.63 -7.89
C TRP A 148 9.67 7.14 -6.46
N HIS A 149 8.40 7.21 -6.05
CA HIS A 149 8.00 7.66 -4.71
C HIS A 149 8.61 6.79 -3.60
N VAL A 150 8.40 5.47 -3.63
CA VAL A 150 8.85 4.55 -2.56
C VAL A 150 10.36 4.32 -2.52
N ASN A 151 11.09 4.76 -3.54
CA ASN A 151 12.56 4.77 -3.53
C ASN A 151 13.14 6.11 -3.05
N GLY A 152 12.34 6.92 -2.36
CA GLY A 152 12.78 8.18 -1.76
C GLY A 152 13.00 9.31 -2.76
N ARG A 153 12.47 9.18 -3.98
CA ARG A 153 12.49 10.19 -5.05
C ARG A 153 13.87 10.69 -5.49
N GLN A 154 14.95 10.10 -4.97
CA GLN A 154 16.35 10.47 -5.25
C GLN A 154 16.65 11.97 -5.08
N GLY A 155 15.98 12.63 -4.13
CA GLY A 155 16.16 14.07 -3.86
C GLY A 155 15.38 15.01 -4.78
N LEU A 156 14.52 14.50 -5.67
CA LEU A 156 13.61 15.31 -6.46
C LEU A 156 12.42 15.79 -5.59
N PRO A 157 11.92 17.03 -5.82
CA PRO A 157 10.85 17.62 -5.02
C PRO A 157 9.50 16.88 -5.18
N TYR A 158 8.60 17.18 -4.23
CA TYR A 158 7.19 16.81 -4.25
C TYR A 158 6.43 17.55 -5.34
#